data_AF-A0A538LDN9-F1
#
_entry.id   AF-A0A538LDN9-F1
#
_cell.length_a   1.000
_cell.length_b   1.000
_cell.length_c   1.000
_cell.angle_alpha   90.00
_cell.angle_beta   90.00
_cell.angle_gamma   90.00
#
_symmetry.space_group_name_H-M   'P 1'
#
loop_
_entity.id
_entity.type
_entity.pdbx_description
1 polymer ?
#
loop_
_entity_poly.entity_id
_entity_poly.type
_entity_poly.pdbx_seq_one_letter_code
_entity_poly.pdbx_strand_id
1 'polypeptide(L)'
;REVVELADRVGSTDSIIRAVGEVPAGGAVAVATEIHLVQRLAHEHPDLSIVSLDPLICPCSTMFRIDDAHLAWVLEGLVDGEVRNRITVDPDTSRWARVALERMLDIV
;
A
#
# COMPACT_ATOMS: atom_id res chain seq x y z
N ARG A 1 19.83 4.38 1.67
CA ARG A 1 20.26 4.97 2.95
C ARG A 1 20.30 6.49 2.85
N GLU A 2 21.01 7.05 1.87
CA GLU A 2 21.08 8.50 1.62
C GLU A 2 19.71 9.20 1.58
N VAL A 3 18.74 8.68 0.83
CA VAL A 3 17.36 9.23 0.77
C VAL A 3 16.66 9.23 2.14
N VAL A 4 16.90 8.21 2.95
CA VAL A 4 16.29 8.03 4.26
C VAL A 4 16.87 9.03 5.26
N GLU A 5 18.17 9.30 5.17
CA GLU A 5 18.88 10.24 6.05
C GLU A 5 18.52 11.71 5.76
N LEU A 6 18.06 12.01 4.53
CA LEU A 6 17.59 13.33 4.13
C LEU A 6 16.10 13.57 4.38
N ALA A 7 15.34 12.53 4.72
CA ALA A 7 13.89 12.63 4.90
C ALA A 7 13.52 13.17 6.28
N ASP A 8 12.54 14.07 6.34
CA ASP A 8 12.02 14.61 7.61
C ASP A 8 11.35 13.53 8.47
N ARG A 9 10.71 12.55 7.83
CA ARG A 9 10.09 11.39 8.48
C ARG A 9 10.28 10.14 7.65
N VAL A 10 10.41 9.00 8.33
CA VAL A 10 10.63 7.69 7.72
C VAL A 10 9.71 6.68 8.40
N GLY A 11 8.98 5.89 7.63
CA GLY A 11 8.10 4.86 8.18
C GLY A 11 7.34 4.07 7.12
N SER A 12 6.46 3.20 7.58
CA SER A 12 5.51 2.48 6.73
C SER A 12 4.53 3.45 6.06
N THR A 13 3.76 2.94 5.09
CA THR A 13 2.67 3.69 4.46
C THR A 13 1.66 4.22 5.48
N ASP A 14 1.36 3.47 6.53
CA ASP A 14 0.50 3.92 7.65
C ASP A 14 1.10 5.11 8.41
N SER A 15 2.41 5.06 8.69
CA SER A 15 3.12 6.18 9.33
C SER A 15 3.12 7.44 8.45
N ILE A 16 3.27 7.27 7.14
CA ILE A 16 3.19 8.37 6.16
C ILE A 16 1.78 9.00 6.16
N ILE A 17 0.72 8.19 6.16
CA ILE A 17 -0.67 8.68 6.20
C ILE A 17 -0.89 9.54 7.44
N ARG A 18 -0.47 9.07 8.61
CA ARG A 18 -0.58 9.84 9.87
C ARG A 18 0.22 11.13 9.81
N ALA A 19 1.46 11.06 9.33
CA ALA A 19 2.33 12.23 9.21
C ALA A 19 1.74 13.31 8.30
N VAL A 20 1.12 12.92 7.17
CA VAL A 20 0.43 13.86 6.26
C VAL A 20 -0.77 14.49 6.95
N GLY A 21 -1.56 13.71 7.70
CA GLY A 21 -2.70 14.23 8.46
C GLY A 21 -2.36 15.24 9.57
N GLU A 22 -1.09 15.29 9.99
CA GLU A 22 -0.58 16.27 10.97
C GLU A 22 -0.10 17.58 10.32
N VAL A 23 -0.02 17.65 8.99
CA VAL A 23 0.47 18.83 8.28
C VAL A 23 -0.58 19.93 8.29
N PRO A 24 -0.23 21.18 8.70
CA PRO A 24 -1.16 22.30 8.64
C PRO A 24 -1.63 22.61 7.21
N ALA A 25 -2.87 23.09 7.09
CA ALA A 25 -3.45 23.51 5.81
C ALA A 25 -2.54 24.48 5.05
N GLY A 26 -2.44 24.30 3.73
CA GLY A 26 -1.51 25.03 2.87
C GLY A 26 -0.06 24.53 2.91
N GLY A 27 0.23 23.49 3.70
CA GLY A 27 1.52 22.83 3.74
C GLY A 27 1.84 22.04 2.46
N ALA A 28 3.12 21.71 2.28
CA ALA A 28 3.60 20.91 1.15
C ALA A 28 4.33 19.66 1.65
N VAL A 29 4.11 18.53 0.98
CA VAL A 29 4.70 17.23 1.34
C VAL A 29 5.17 16.52 0.08
N ALA A 30 6.45 16.12 0.05
CA ALA A 30 6.97 15.21 -0.95
C ALA A 30 6.99 13.79 -0.38
N VAL A 31 6.35 12.83 -1.05
CA VAL A 31 6.21 11.45 -0.58
C VAL A 31 6.99 10.49 -1.48
N ALA A 32 7.86 9.70 -0.87
CA ALA A 32 8.73 8.74 -1.54
C ALA A 32 8.22 7.30 -1.39
N THR A 33 7.04 7.02 -1.95
CA THR A 33 6.42 5.69 -1.93
C THR A 33 5.65 5.42 -3.22
N GLU A 34 4.89 4.34 -3.26
CA GLU A 34 4.08 3.97 -4.42
C GLU A 34 3.07 5.07 -4.79
N ILE A 35 2.95 5.36 -6.10
CA ILE A 35 2.24 6.54 -6.63
C ILE A 35 0.76 6.58 -6.26
N HIS A 36 0.07 5.44 -6.15
CA HIS A 36 -1.35 5.43 -5.80
C HIS A 36 -1.59 5.95 -4.40
N LEU A 37 -0.68 5.69 -3.45
CA LEU A 37 -0.80 6.27 -2.12
C LEU A 37 -0.62 7.80 -2.17
N VAL A 38 0.35 8.28 -2.94
CA VAL A 38 0.57 9.73 -3.10
C VAL A 38 -0.65 10.41 -3.71
N GLN A 39 -1.22 9.84 -4.77
CA GLN A 39 -2.43 10.35 -5.42
C GLN A 39 -3.65 10.30 -4.50
N ARG A 40 -3.81 9.20 -3.75
CA ARG A 40 -4.89 9.08 -2.75
C ARG A 40 -4.78 10.17 -1.70
N LEU A 41 -3.59 10.38 -1.14
CA LEU A 41 -3.36 11.42 -0.13
C LEU A 41 -3.63 12.82 -0.70
N ALA A 42 -3.18 13.10 -1.93
CA ALA A 42 -3.46 14.37 -2.60
C ALA A 42 -4.97 14.60 -2.84
N HIS A 43 -5.73 13.53 -3.08
CA HIS A 43 -7.18 13.59 -3.24
C HIS A 43 -7.92 13.78 -1.90
N GLU A 44 -7.49 13.09 -0.85
CA GLU A 44 -8.07 13.14 0.49
C GLU A 44 -7.73 14.45 1.24
N HIS A 45 -6.62 15.11 0.88
CA HIS A 45 -6.13 16.36 1.49
C HIS A 45 -5.98 17.49 0.45
N PRO A 46 -7.08 18.03 -0.11
CA PRO A 46 -7.03 19.01 -1.19
C PRO A 46 -6.45 20.38 -0.79
N ASP A 47 -6.34 20.64 0.51
CA ASP A 47 -5.74 21.84 1.10
C ASP A 47 -4.20 21.73 1.23
N LEU A 48 -3.62 20.57 0.94
CA LEU A 48 -2.19 20.31 0.97
C LEU A 48 -1.61 20.15 -0.43
N SER A 49 -0.35 20.58 -0.62
CA SER A 49 0.41 20.32 -1.84
C SER A 49 1.20 19.01 -1.71
N ILE A 50 0.62 17.90 -2.11
CA ILE A 50 1.22 16.57 -2.02
C ILE A 50 1.79 16.13 -3.38
N VAL A 51 3.08 15.79 -3.42
CA VAL A 51 3.78 15.42 -4.65
C VAL A 51 4.59 14.13 -4.48
N SER A 52 4.77 13.39 -5.57
CA SER A 52 5.69 12.25 -5.61
C SER A 52 7.13 12.76 -5.60
N LEU A 53 7.99 12.15 -4.79
CA LEU A 53 9.43 12.46 -4.81
C LEU A 53 10.10 11.93 -6.09
N ASP A 54 9.56 10.85 -6.69
CA ASP A 54 10.05 10.32 -7.96
C ASP A 54 9.42 11.08 -9.14
N PRO A 55 10.21 11.81 -9.95
CA PRO A 55 9.71 12.57 -11.09
C PRO A 55 9.36 11.68 -12.30
N LEU A 56 9.87 10.44 -12.35
CA LEU A 56 9.61 9.52 -13.45
C LEU A 56 8.34 8.69 -13.22
N ILE A 57 7.86 8.64 -11.98
CA ILE A 57 6.72 7.83 -11.53
C ILE A 57 6.93 6.37 -11.95
N CYS A 58 7.58 5.58 -11.10
CA CYS A 58 7.70 4.14 -11.31
C CYS A 58 6.54 3.38 -10.63
N PRO A 59 5.46 3.02 -11.35
CA PRO A 59 4.36 2.26 -10.77
C PRO A 59 4.78 0.83 -10.40
N CYS A 60 4.17 0.29 -9.34
CA CYS A 60 4.31 -1.13 -9.05
C CYS A 60 3.53 -1.96 -10.07
N SER A 61 4.21 -2.47 -11.10
CA SER A 61 3.60 -3.22 -12.22
C SER A 61 2.76 -4.43 -11.79
N THR A 62 3.00 -4.99 -10.60
CA THR A 62 2.21 -6.09 -10.06
C THR A 62 0.93 -5.62 -9.39
N MET A 63 0.95 -4.46 -8.71
CA MET A 63 -0.28 -3.86 -8.17
C MET A 63 -1.23 -3.45 -9.31
N PHE A 64 -0.70 -2.97 -10.42
CA PHE A 64 -1.47 -2.59 -11.62
C PHE A 64 -2.17 -3.77 -12.33
N ARG A 65 -1.94 -5.02 -11.92
CA ARG A 65 -2.68 -6.17 -12.47
C ARG A 65 -4.06 -6.36 -11.86
N ILE A 66 -4.39 -5.61 -10.81
CA ILE A 66 -5.71 -5.62 -10.20
C ILE A 66 -6.49 -4.46 -10.83
N ASP A 67 -7.51 -4.79 -11.61
CA ASP A 67 -8.40 -3.84 -12.25
C ASP A 67 -9.87 -4.21 -12.04
N ASP A 68 -10.76 -3.29 -12.41
CA ASP A 68 -12.20 -3.42 -12.20
C ASP A 68 -12.79 -4.63 -12.94
N ALA A 69 -12.26 -4.97 -14.13
CA ALA A 69 -12.75 -6.08 -14.93
C ALA A 69 -12.42 -7.43 -14.27
N HIS A 70 -11.19 -7.60 -13.79
CA HIS A 70 -10.78 -8.80 -13.06
C HIS A 70 -11.50 -8.91 -11.70
N LEU A 71 -11.73 -7.78 -11.02
CA LEU A 71 -12.52 -7.78 -9.78
C LEU A 71 -13.97 -8.19 -10.04
N ALA A 72 -14.63 -7.59 -11.02
CA ALA A 72 -15.99 -7.94 -11.41
C ALA A 72 -16.07 -9.43 -11.79
N TRP A 73 -15.13 -9.91 -12.59
CA TRP A 73 -15.04 -11.32 -12.95
C TRP A 73 -14.92 -12.21 -11.71
N VAL A 74 -14.05 -11.91 -10.74
CA VAL A 74 -13.97 -12.73 -9.52
C VAL A 74 -15.30 -12.71 -8.74
N LEU A 75 -15.94 -11.54 -8.60
CA LEU A 75 -17.18 -11.37 -7.84
C LEU A 75 -18.38 -12.09 -8.48
N GLU A 76 -18.53 -12.01 -9.81
CA GLU A 76 -19.57 -12.73 -10.56
C GLU A 76 -19.42 -14.25 -10.39
N GLY A 77 -18.19 -14.75 -10.46
CA GLY A 77 -17.91 -16.17 -10.19
C GLY A 77 -18.40 -16.59 -8.80
N LEU A 78 -18.14 -15.77 -7.77
CA LEU A 78 -18.59 -16.08 -6.41
C LEU A 78 -20.12 -16.11 -6.28
N VAL A 79 -20.85 -15.26 -7.01
CA VAL A 79 -22.32 -15.28 -7.06
C VAL A 79 -22.83 -16.57 -7.71
N ASP A 80 -22.14 -17.05 -8.74
CA ASP A 80 -22.46 -18.31 -9.44
C ASP A 80 -21.96 -19.56 -8.70
N GLY A 81 -21.32 -19.40 -7.54
CA GLY A 81 -20.75 -20.50 -6.74
C GLY A 81 -19.39 -21.01 -7.26
N GLU A 82 -18.76 -20.31 -8.19
CA GLU A 82 -17.44 -20.60 -8.74
C GLU A 82 -16.35 -19.81 -8.02
N VAL A 83 -15.39 -20.49 -7.38
CA VAL A 83 -14.25 -19.84 -6.74
C VAL A 83 -13.06 -19.79 -7.70
N ARG A 84 -12.79 -18.60 -8.24
CA ARG A 84 -11.67 -18.32 -9.16
C ARG A 84 -10.38 -18.04 -8.39
N ASN A 85 -9.25 -18.55 -8.90
CA ASN A 85 -7.90 -18.28 -8.36
C ASN A 85 -7.75 -18.46 -6.83
N ARG A 86 -8.40 -19.48 -6.27
CA ARG A 86 -8.33 -19.76 -4.84
C ARG A 86 -6.88 -19.95 -4.41
N ILE A 87 -6.40 -19.08 -3.53
CA ILE A 87 -5.07 -19.18 -2.95
C ILE A 87 -5.03 -20.41 -2.04
N THR A 88 -4.11 -21.33 -2.31
CA THR A 88 -3.84 -22.50 -1.48
C THR A 88 -2.35 -22.56 -1.17
N VAL A 89 -2.02 -22.89 0.06
CA VAL A 89 -0.64 -23.08 0.53
C VAL A 89 -0.56 -24.48 1.12
N ASP A 90 0.54 -25.20 0.88
CA ASP A 90 0.70 -26.54 1.42
C ASP A 90 0.78 -26.52 2.97
N PRO A 91 0.42 -27.63 3.65
CA PRO A 91 0.33 -27.65 5.10
C PRO A 91 1.63 -27.32 5.82
N ASP A 92 2.80 -27.69 5.27
CA ASP A 92 4.08 -27.47 5.93
C ASP A 92 4.47 -25.99 5.84
N THR A 93 4.39 -25.40 4.65
CA THR A 93 4.63 -23.96 4.44
C THR A 93 3.68 -23.11 5.28
N SER A 94 2.38 -23.43 5.28
CA SER A 94 1.38 -22.68 6.05
C SER A 94 1.69 -22.72 7.56
N ARG A 95 2.08 -23.88 8.08
CA ARG A 95 2.45 -24.06 9.49
C ARG A 95 3.63 -23.17 9.88
N TRP A 96 4.73 -23.22 9.13
CA TRP A 96 5.94 -22.49 9.51
C TRP A 96 5.82 -20.98 9.25
N ALA A 97 5.14 -20.58 8.18
CA ALA A 97 4.83 -19.16 7.93
C ALA A 97 3.97 -18.57 9.05
N ARG A 98 2.99 -19.33 9.55
CA ARG A 98 2.14 -18.91 10.67
C ARG A 98 2.94 -18.71 11.96
N VAL A 99 3.85 -19.62 12.30
CA VAL A 99 4.72 -19.47 13.49
C VAL A 99 5.58 -18.21 13.40
N ALA A 100 6.14 -17.91 12.22
CA ALA A 100 6.92 -16.69 12.02
C ALA A 100 6.06 -15.43 12.17
N LEU A 101 4.84 -15.45 11.63
CA LEU A 101 3.88 -14.34 11.74
C LEU A 101 3.44 -14.12 13.19
N GLU A 102 3.08 -15.19 13.92
CA GLU A 102 2.68 -15.12 15.33
C GLU A 102 3.79 -14.52 16.18
N ARG A 103 5.05 -14.96 15.99
CA ARG A 103 6.21 -14.36 16.68
C ARG A 103 6.41 -12.89 16.37
N MET A 104 6.18 -12.47 15.12
CA MET A 104 6.27 -11.07 14.75
C MET A 104 5.20 -10.23 15.47
N LEU A 105 3.97 -10.74 15.57
CA LEU A 105 2.84 -10.07 16.21
C LEU A 105 2.95 -10.04 17.74
N ASP A 106 3.52 -11.08 18.36
CA ASP A 106 3.71 -11.16 19.82
C ASP A 106 4.76 -10.18 20.37
N ILE A 107 5.60 -9.61 19.50
CA ILE A 107 6.66 -8.66 19.86
C ILE A 107 6.16 -7.19 19.78
N VAL A 108 4.96 -6.95 19.24
CA VAL A 108 4.39 -5.60 19.02
C VAL A 108 3.77 -5.03 20.30
#